data_AF-A0A3B3D352-F1
#
_entry.id   AF-A0A3B3D352-F1
#
_cell.length_a   1.000
_cell.length_b   1.000
_cell.length_c   1.000
_cell.angle_alpha   90.00
_cell.angle_beta   90.00
_cell.angle_gamma   90.00
#
_symmetry.space_group_name_H-M   'P 1'
#
loop_
_entity.id
_entity.type
_entity.pdbx_description
1 polymer ?
#
loop_
_entity_poly.entity_id
_entity_poly.type
_entity_poly.pdbx_seq_one_letter_code
_entity_poly.pdbx_strand_id
1 'polypeptide(L)'
;TIRPLNLYFVLELLLGVFIQTALRHSAFYCHDVKKCQFTSSHDLVYLEQIYFNKVLMLQYNSTLEKFEGYTKKMMEIADDLNKSKRTLDYEKKCAEQCQIYVDFTLDFLPHLVEPSVRITPVERQGNGHQMLLVCSAYDFYPKQIKLTWLRNGEKVVNDVTSTEELSNRNWLYQIHSYLEYTPSPGEELTCMVEHASLKEPKYYNWEPTSGAERNKIAVGTSVLLFGFLIFVAGLLFYKRKSP
;
A
#
# COMPACT_ATOMS: atom_id res chain seq x y z
N THR A 1 23.63 -16.47 -43.20
CA THR A 1 23.95 -16.08 -41.80
C THR A 1 23.36 -14.70 -41.55
N ILE A 2 22.07 -14.67 -41.20
CA ILE A 2 21.30 -13.43 -40.99
C ILE A 2 21.34 -13.16 -39.48
N ARG A 3 21.89 -12.00 -39.10
CA ARG A 3 21.99 -11.56 -37.69
C ARG A 3 20.58 -11.44 -37.09
N PRO A 4 20.40 -11.68 -35.77
CA PRO A 4 19.10 -11.56 -35.12
C PRO A 4 18.48 -10.20 -35.39
N LEU A 5 17.18 -10.16 -35.70
CA LEU A 5 16.38 -8.96 -35.44
C LEU A 5 16.40 -8.77 -33.92
N ASN A 6 17.33 -7.94 -33.47
CA ASN A 6 17.45 -7.49 -32.10
C ASN A 6 16.14 -6.72 -31.78
N LEU A 7 15.65 -6.75 -30.53
CA LEU A 7 14.49 -5.93 -30.13
C LEU A 7 14.71 -4.43 -30.48
N TYR A 8 15.98 -4.02 -30.49
CA TYR A 8 16.50 -2.77 -31.05
C TYR A 8 16.07 -2.49 -32.50
N PHE A 9 16.05 -3.51 -33.37
CA PHE A 9 15.71 -3.39 -34.78
C PHE A 9 14.20 -3.23 -35.00
N VAL A 10 13.38 -3.83 -34.13
CA VAL A 10 11.93 -3.60 -34.10
C VAL A 10 11.65 -2.18 -33.60
N LEU A 11 12.39 -1.71 -32.59
CA LEU A 11 12.33 -0.34 -32.09
C LEU A 11 12.76 0.70 -33.16
N GLU A 12 13.82 0.40 -33.93
CA GLU A 12 14.30 1.21 -35.06
C GLU A 12 13.28 1.29 -36.21
N LEU A 13 12.61 0.18 -36.54
CA LEU A 13 11.53 0.16 -37.54
C LEU A 13 10.31 0.98 -37.08
N LEU A 14 10.00 1.00 -35.79
CA LEU A 14 8.92 1.83 -35.22
C LEU A 14 9.29 3.32 -35.20
N LEU A 15 10.56 3.66 -34.99
CA LEU A 15 11.07 5.02 -35.04
C LEU A 15 11.16 5.55 -36.48
N GLY A 16 11.60 4.72 -37.43
CA GLY A 16 11.81 5.13 -38.83
C GLY A 16 10.52 5.47 -39.61
N VAL A 17 9.38 4.87 -39.24
CA VAL A 17 8.10 5.06 -39.96
C VAL A 17 7.45 6.42 -39.66
N PHE A 18 7.77 7.09 -38.55
CA PHE A 18 7.12 8.35 -38.15
C PHE A 18 7.97 9.62 -38.34
N ILE A 19 9.26 9.50 -38.66
CA ILE A 19 10.14 10.67 -38.83
C ILE A 19 9.86 11.44 -40.13
N GLN A 20 9.21 10.84 -41.13
CA GLN A 20 8.96 11.50 -42.41
C GLN A 20 7.73 12.41 -42.44
N THR A 21 6.86 12.37 -41.41
CA THR A 21 5.66 13.23 -41.36
C THR A 21 5.29 13.63 -39.93
N ALA A 22 6.02 14.58 -39.33
CA ALA A 22 5.44 15.59 -38.42
C ALA A 22 6.51 16.45 -37.72
N LEU A 23 6.77 17.63 -38.27
CA LEU A 23 7.11 18.79 -37.46
C LEU A 23 5.85 19.26 -36.73
N ARG A 24 5.71 18.94 -35.42
CA ARG A 24 5.12 19.77 -34.34
C ARG A 24 4.80 18.92 -33.07
N HIS A 25 5.53 19.20 -31.99
CA HIS A 25 5.15 19.04 -30.58
C HIS A 25 4.41 17.76 -30.13
N SER A 26 4.86 16.57 -30.49
CA SER A 26 4.34 15.32 -29.91
C SER A 26 5.50 14.45 -29.45
N ALA A 27 5.71 14.33 -28.14
CA ALA A 27 6.62 13.33 -27.61
C ALA A 27 5.96 11.95 -27.76
N PHE A 28 6.59 11.04 -28.49
CA PHE A 28 6.17 9.66 -28.59
C PHE A 28 6.80 8.85 -27.46
N TYR A 29 6.04 7.92 -26.88
CA TYR A 29 6.57 6.99 -25.88
C TYR A 29 6.17 5.56 -26.24
N CYS A 30 7.17 4.68 -26.24
CA CYS A 30 7.01 3.25 -26.40
C CYS A 30 7.50 2.58 -25.13
N HIS A 31 6.77 1.59 -24.64
CA HIS A 31 7.24 0.77 -23.53
C HIS A 31 6.81 -0.68 -23.74
N ASP A 32 7.66 -1.58 -23.28
CA ASP A 32 7.45 -3.01 -23.25
C ASP A 32 7.21 -3.43 -21.78
N VAL A 33 6.18 -4.24 -21.56
CA VAL A 33 5.82 -4.77 -20.25
C VAL A 33 5.74 -6.28 -20.32
N LYS A 34 6.65 -6.94 -19.60
CA LYS A 34 6.63 -8.37 -19.34
C LYS A 34 5.89 -8.61 -18.01
N LYS A 35 4.82 -9.39 -18.05
CA LYS A 35 3.95 -9.68 -16.89
C LYS A 35 3.90 -11.18 -16.62
N CYS A 36 4.00 -11.52 -15.35
CA CYS A 36 3.70 -12.84 -14.81
C CYS A 36 2.40 -12.73 -14.01
N GLN A 37 1.29 -13.20 -14.57
CA GLN A 37 0.01 -13.24 -13.86
C GLN A 37 -0.14 -14.63 -13.27
N PHE A 38 -0.31 -14.75 -11.95
CA PHE A 38 -0.33 -16.05 -11.29
C PHE A 38 -1.29 -16.09 -10.10
N THR A 39 -1.87 -17.25 -9.85
CA THR A 39 -2.56 -17.57 -8.57
C THR A 39 -1.72 -18.51 -7.71
N SER A 40 -0.85 -19.30 -8.35
CA SER A 40 0.13 -20.20 -7.75
C SER A 40 1.32 -20.37 -8.68
N SER A 41 2.38 -21.03 -8.24
CA SER A 41 3.55 -21.34 -9.08
C SER A 41 3.25 -22.23 -10.29
N HIS A 42 2.10 -22.90 -10.30
CA HIS A 42 1.68 -23.81 -11.36
C HIS A 42 0.54 -23.25 -12.22
N ASP A 43 -0.12 -22.19 -11.78
CA ASP A 43 -1.18 -21.49 -12.51
C ASP A 43 -0.70 -20.06 -12.80
N LEU A 44 0.06 -19.93 -13.89
CA LEU A 44 0.64 -18.67 -14.34
C LEU A 44 0.50 -18.47 -15.85
N VAL A 45 0.36 -17.21 -16.25
CA VAL A 45 0.33 -16.74 -17.64
C VAL A 45 1.40 -15.67 -17.80
N TYR A 46 2.32 -15.92 -18.73
CA TYR A 46 3.31 -14.94 -19.16
C TYR A 46 2.76 -14.13 -20.33
N LEU A 47 2.84 -12.80 -20.19
CA LEU A 47 2.45 -11.84 -21.22
C LEU A 47 3.61 -10.89 -21.50
N GLU A 48 3.97 -10.72 -22.76
CA GLU A 48 4.81 -9.61 -23.22
C GLU A 48 3.93 -8.63 -23.98
N GLN A 49 3.92 -7.37 -23.60
CA GLN A 49 3.01 -6.36 -24.14
C GLN A 49 3.77 -5.11 -24.56
N ILE A 50 3.67 -4.77 -25.85
CA ILE A 50 4.29 -3.56 -26.41
C ILE A 50 3.22 -2.49 -26.56
N TYR A 51 3.44 -1.36 -25.91
CA TYR A 51 2.56 -0.20 -25.95
C TYR A 51 3.23 0.96 -26.67
N PHE A 52 2.45 1.63 -27.53
CA PHE A 52 2.84 2.89 -28.16
C PHE A 52 1.80 3.95 -27.81
N ASN A 53 2.23 5.06 -27.21
CA ASN A 53 1.34 6.11 -26.74
C ASN A 53 0.13 5.59 -25.91
N LYS A 54 0.39 4.65 -24.97
CA LYS A 54 -0.61 3.92 -24.15
C LYS A 54 -1.53 2.97 -24.92
N VAL A 55 -1.41 2.86 -26.23
CA VAL A 55 -2.18 1.91 -27.04
C VAL A 55 -1.41 0.59 -27.10
N LEU A 56 -2.06 -0.52 -26.75
CA LEU A 56 -1.48 -1.86 -26.92
C LEU A 56 -1.35 -2.16 -28.41
N MET A 57 -0.14 -2.48 -28.85
CA MET A 57 0.18 -2.67 -30.26
C MET A 57 0.37 -4.15 -30.59
N LEU A 58 1.09 -4.87 -29.73
CA LEU A 58 1.47 -6.27 -29.92
C LEU A 58 1.50 -6.95 -28.54
N GLN A 59 1.06 -8.21 -28.48
CA GLN A 59 1.14 -9.02 -27.26
C GLN A 59 1.58 -10.45 -27.57
N TYR A 60 2.54 -10.99 -26.84
CA TYR A 60 2.73 -12.44 -26.72
C TYR A 60 1.91 -12.99 -25.56
N ASN A 61 1.30 -14.16 -25.75
CA ASN A 61 0.58 -14.88 -24.70
C ASN A 61 1.08 -16.32 -24.60
N SER A 62 1.58 -16.73 -23.44
CA SER A 62 2.14 -18.08 -23.23
C SER A 62 1.10 -19.20 -23.26
N THR A 63 -0.17 -18.93 -22.95
CA THR A 63 -1.26 -19.91 -23.07
C THR A 63 -1.58 -20.20 -24.52
N LEU A 64 -1.54 -19.17 -25.39
CA LEU A 64 -1.78 -19.31 -26.82
C LEU A 64 -0.51 -19.64 -27.61
N GLU A 65 0.66 -19.52 -26.96
CA GLU A 65 2.01 -19.63 -27.52
C GLU A 65 2.23 -18.80 -28.80
N LYS A 66 1.61 -17.62 -28.91
CA LYS A 66 1.67 -16.77 -30.10
C LYS A 66 1.62 -15.28 -29.78
N PHE A 67 2.08 -14.49 -30.73
CA PHE A 67 1.89 -13.05 -30.82
C PHE A 67 0.55 -12.70 -31.46
N GLU A 68 -0.08 -11.64 -30.95
CA GLU A 68 -1.28 -11.03 -31.49
C GLU A 68 -1.05 -9.53 -31.67
N GLY A 69 -1.30 -9.04 -32.88
CA GLY A 69 -1.20 -7.62 -33.24
C GLY A 69 -2.56 -6.93 -33.17
N TYR A 70 -2.60 -5.72 -32.64
CA TYR A 70 -3.84 -4.96 -32.41
C TYR A 70 -4.04 -3.79 -33.39
N THR A 71 -3.11 -3.62 -34.32
CA THR A 71 -3.23 -2.70 -35.45
C THR A 71 -2.90 -3.43 -36.74
N LYS A 72 -3.39 -2.94 -37.88
CA LYS A 72 -3.14 -3.57 -39.19
C LYS A 72 -1.66 -3.91 -39.41
N LYS A 73 -0.76 -2.97 -39.09
CA LYS A 73 0.68 -3.19 -39.24
C LYS A 73 1.22 -4.22 -38.26
N MET A 74 0.73 -4.22 -37.03
CA MET A 74 1.16 -5.17 -36.01
C MET A 74 0.60 -6.58 -36.22
N MET A 75 -0.54 -6.74 -36.90
CA MET A 75 -1.05 -8.05 -37.31
C MET A 75 -0.09 -8.72 -38.30
N GLU A 76 0.38 -7.99 -39.31
CA GLU A 76 1.40 -8.48 -40.26
C GLU A 76 2.69 -8.88 -39.52
N ILE A 77 3.15 -8.03 -38.58
CA ILE A 77 4.35 -8.31 -37.79
C ILE A 77 4.14 -9.54 -36.90
N ALA A 78 2.97 -9.69 -36.26
CA ALA A 78 2.65 -10.84 -35.43
C ALA A 78 2.68 -12.15 -36.23
N ASP A 79 2.14 -12.16 -37.44
CA ASP A 79 2.19 -13.33 -38.33
C ASP A 79 3.62 -13.76 -38.64
N ASP A 80 4.52 -12.80 -38.88
CA ASP A 80 5.93 -13.10 -39.15
C ASP A 80 6.69 -13.54 -37.90
N LEU A 81 6.41 -12.95 -36.74
CA LEU A 81 6.96 -13.39 -35.46
C LEU A 81 6.52 -14.81 -35.12
N ASN A 82 5.26 -15.16 -35.39
CA ASN A 82 4.69 -16.49 -35.16
C ASN A 82 5.26 -17.58 -36.08
N LYS A 83 5.83 -17.23 -37.24
CA LYS A 83 6.55 -18.18 -38.11
C LYS A 83 7.99 -18.41 -37.66
N SER A 84 8.53 -17.52 -36.83
CA SER A 84 9.92 -17.57 -36.37
C SER A 84 10.04 -18.49 -35.15
N LYS A 85 10.46 -19.74 -35.36
CA LYS A 85 10.76 -20.69 -34.28
C LYS A 85 11.72 -20.09 -33.24
N ARG A 86 12.75 -19.36 -33.68
CA ARG A 86 13.70 -18.70 -32.79
C ARG A 86 13.03 -17.69 -31.85
N THR A 87 12.05 -16.94 -32.35
CA THR A 87 11.31 -15.96 -31.55
C THR A 87 10.44 -16.66 -30.53
N LEU A 88 9.66 -17.66 -30.96
CA LEU A 88 8.81 -18.42 -30.05
C LEU A 88 9.62 -19.18 -28.98
N ASP A 89 10.77 -19.75 -29.33
CA ASP A 89 11.67 -20.42 -28.38
C ASP A 89 12.25 -19.42 -27.34
N TYR A 90 12.46 -18.16 -27.73
CA TYR A 90 12.88 -17.11 -26.79
C TYR A 90 11.75 -16.75 -25.81
N GLU A 91 10.54 -16.57 -26.31
CA GLU A 91 9.38 -16.27 -25.46
C GLU A 91 9.05 -17.40 -24.50
N LYS A 92 9.18 -18.66 -24.93
CA LYS A 92 9.03 -19.83 -24.05
C LYS A 92 10.04 -19.81 -22.90
N LYS A 93 11.30 -19.44 -23.16
CA LYS A 93 12.30 -19.26 -22.10
C LYS A 93 11.95 -18.12 -21.14
N CYS A 94 11.39 -17.02 -21.65
CA CYS A 94 10.89 -15.95 -20.79
C CYS A 94 9.73 -16.42 -19.90
N ALA A 95 8.83 -17.27 -20.43
CA ALA A 95 7.76 -17.89 -19.66
C ALA A 95 8.28 -18.90 -18.63
N GLU A 96 9.33 -19.67 -18.93
CA GLU A 96 9.99 -20.53 -17.94
C GLU A 96 10.65 -19.70 -16.82
N GLN A 97 11.32 -18.62 -17.18
CA GLN A 97 11.94 -17.71 -16.21
C GLN A 97 10.88 -17.01 -15.32
N CYS A 98 9.70 -16.73 -15.89
CA CYS A 98 8.56 -16.20 -15.15
C CYS A 98 8.16 -17.12 -13.99
N GLN A 99 8.18 -18.44 -14.19
CA GLN A 99 7.90 -19.41 -13.12
C GLN A 99 8.89 -19.30 -11.95
N ILE A 100 10.19 -19.21 -12.25
CA ILE A 100 11.24 -19.06 -11.23
C ILE A 100 11.03 -17.77 -10.41
N TYR A 101 10.65 -16.67 -11.06
CA TYR A 101 10.36 -15.43 -10.36
C TYR A 101 9.09 -15.50 -9.52
N VAL A 102 8.08 -16.27 -9.95
CA VAL A 102 6.87 -16.51 -9.16
C VAL A 102 7.21 -17.29 -7.90
N ASP A 103 7.96 -18.39 -8.00
CA ASP A 103 8.40 -19.17 -6.83
C ASP A 103 9.15 -18.28 -5.83
N PHE A 104 10.12 -17.52 -6.32
CA PHE A 104 10.84 -16.54 -5.51
C PHE A 104 9.88 -15.51 -4.89
N THR A 105 8.93 -14.96 -5.66
CA THR A 105 7.98 -13.97 -5.14
C THR A 105 7.09 -14.57 -4.05
N LEU A 106 6.59 -15.79 -4.24
CA LEU A 106 5.77 -16.51 -3.26
C LEU A 106 6.51 -16.73 -1.93
N ASP A 107 7.83 -16.98 -1.98
CA ASP A 107 8.68 -17.09 -0.79
C ASP A 107 8.80 -15.76 -0.01
N PHE A 108 8.67 -14.60 -0.69
CA PHE A 108 8.71 -13.26 -0.08
C PHE A 108 7.32 -12.69 0.28
N LEU A 109 6.23 -13.24 -0.23
CA LEU A 109 4.87 -12.84 0.16
C LEU A 109 4.54 -12.95 1.67
N PRO A 110 5.21 -13.74 2.53
CA PRO A 110 4.93 -13.73 3.97
C PRO A 110 5.31 -12.41 4.67
N HIS A 111 5.92 -11.45 3.99
CA HIS A 111 6.25 -10.13 4.55
C HIS A 111 5.05 -9.18 4.70
N LEU A 112 3.82 -9.69 4.69
CA LEU A 112 2.65 -8.90 5.06
C LEU A 112 2.78 -8.48 6.53
N VAL A 113 2.84 -7.18 6.76
CA VAL A 113 2.95 -6.63 8.13
C VAL A 113 1.62 -6.01 8.50
N GLU A 114 1.04 -6.50 9.60
CA GLU A 114 -0.22 -6.00 10.11
C GLU A 114 -0.09 -4.56 10.65
N PRO A 115 -1.05 -3.65 10.35
CA PRO A 115 -1.03 -2.30 10.88
C PRO A 115 -1.19 -2.25 12.39
N SER A 116 -0.36 -1.42 13.02
CA SER A 116 -0.59 -0.93 14.38
C SER A 116 -1.53 0.25 14.34
N VAL A 117 -2.73 0.12 14.91
CA VAL A 117 -3.80 1.12 14.79
C VAL A 117 -4.09 1.79 16.13
N ARG A 118 -4.26 3.12 16.11
CA ARG A 118 -4.65 3.92 17.26
C ARG A 118 -5.67 4.97 16.88
N ILE A 119 -6.62 5.21 17.78
CA ILE A 119 -7.56 6.33 17.67
C ILE A 119 -7.19 7.37 18.72
N THR A 120 -6.96 8.61 18.28
CA THR A 120 -6.58 9.71 19.18
C THR A 120 -7.40 10.95 18.90
N PRO A 121 -7.74 11.73 19.94
CA PRO A 121 -8.32 13.05 19.75
C PRO A 121 -7.21 14.05 19.39
N VAL A 122 -7.51 14.96 18.47
CA VAL A 122 -6.66 16.10 18.13
C VAL A 122 -7.31 17.36 18.68
N GLU A 123 -6.57 18.10 19.51
CA GLU A 123 -7.03 19.38 20.04
C GLU A 123 -7.23 20.38 18.91
N ARG A 124 -8.48 20.83 18.73
CA ARG A 124 -8.82 21.95 17.86
C ARG A 124 -9.00 23.18 18.74
N GLN A 125 -8.34 24.29 18.41
CA GLN A 125 -8.65 25.57 19.06
C GLN A 125 -10.06 26.00 18.64
N GLY A 126 -11.07 25.77 19.50
CA GLY A 126 -12.47 26.07 19.21
C GLY A 126 -13.43 25.59 20.31
N ASN A 127 -14.66 26.12 20.29
CA ASN A 127 -15.67 25.93 21.33
C ASN A 127 -16.05 24.46 21.55
N GLY A 128 -15.54 23.86 22.64
CA GLY A 128 -16.16 22.91 23.58
C GLY A 128 -16.89 21.63 23.14
N HIS A 129 -17.52 21.58 21.97
CA HIS A 129 -18.47 20.50 21.61
C HIS A 129 -18.06 19.69 20.36
N GLN A 130 -17.18 20.21 19.52
CA GLN A 130 -16.67 19.50 18.33
C GLN A 130 -15.24 19.06 18.58
N MET A 131 -14.96 17.76 18.40
CA MET A 131 -13.62 17.19 18.46
C MET A 131 -13.22 16.61 17.10
N LEU A 132 -11.93 16.60 16.82
CA LEU A 132 -11.38 15.89 15.66
C LEU A 132 -10.79 14.57 16.16
N LEU A 133 -11.27 13.45 15.64
CA LEU A 133 -10.69 12.14 15.90
C LEU A 133 -9.83 11.70 14.74
N VAL A 134 -8.73 11.01 15.04
CA VAL A 134 -7.83 10.48 14.02
C VAL A 134 -7.60 9.01 14.27
N CYS A 135 -7.95 8.18 13.29
CA CYS A 135 -7.57 6.79 13.20
C CYS A 135 -6.28 6.71 12.41
N SER A 136 -5.20 6.32 13.09
CA SER A 136 -3.86 6.22 12.51
C SER A 136 -3.45 4.76 12.42
N ALA A 137 -3.08 4.31 11.22
CA ALA A 137 -2.50 3.00 10.97
C ALA A 137 -1.02 3.16 10.64
N TYR A 138 -0.16 2.45 11.35
CA TYR A 138 1.29 2.53 11.24
C TYR A 138 1.92 1.19 10.89
N ASP A 139 3.12 1.26 10.33
CA ASP A 139 4.06 0.16 10.21
C ASP A 139 3.49 -1.08 9.50
N PHE A 140 2.71 -0.86 8.45
CA PHE A 140 2.10 -1.93 7.67
C PHE A 140 2.70 -2.08 6.28
N TYR A 141 2.49 -3.26 5.68
CA TYR A 141 2.86 -3.58 4.30
C TYR A 141 1.95 -4.68 3.75
N PRO A 142 1.46 -4.58 2.48
CA PRO A 142 1.77 -3.59 1.45
C PRO A 142 1.08 -2.23 1.64
N LYS A 143 1.31 -1.28 0.73
CA LYS A 143 0.75 0.08 0.77
C LYS A 143 -0.79 0.10 0.81
N GLN A 144 -1.44 -0.83 0.13
CA GLN A 144 -2.90 -0.83 -0.04
C GLN A 144 -3.60 -1.20 1.27
N ILE A 145 -4.26 -0.21 1.87
CA ILE A 145 -5.05 -0.32 3.11
C ILE A 145 -6.32 0.52 2.96
N LYS A 146 -7.37 0.18 3.71
CA LYS A 146 -8.58 1.00 3.79
C LYS A 146 -9.03 1.19 5.22
N LEU A 147 -9.17 2.45 5.61
CA LEU A 147 -9.73 2.89 6.90
C LEU A 147 -11.15 3.39 6.68
N THR A 148 -12.11 2.90 7.47
CA THR A 148 -13.51 3.32 7.40
C THR A 148 -14.02 3.64 8.80
N TRP A 149 -14.60 4.83 8.98
CA TRP A 149 -15.30 5.17 10.22
C TRP A 149 -16.70 4.56 10.24
N LEU A 150 -17.05 3.94 11.36
CA LEU A 150 -18.38 3.42 11.65
C LEU A 150 -18.95 4.15 12.88
N ARG A 151 -20.20 4.58 12.78
CA ARG A 151 -20.99 5.14 13.88
C ARG A 151 -22.17 4.20 14.11
N ASN A 152 -22.23 3.55 15.27
CA ASN A 152 -23.22 2.53 15.61
C ASN A 152 -23.30 1.41 14.54
N GLY A 153 -22.16 1.02 13.97
CA GLY A 153 -22.07 0.03 12.90
C GLY A 153 -22.35 0.56 11.48
N GLU A 154 -22.82 1.80 11.32
CA GLU A 154 -23.10 2.40 10.01
C GLU A 154 -21.91 3.21 9.49
N LYS A 155 -21.61 3.10 8.20
CA LYS A 155 -20.49 3.81 7.56
C LYS A 155 -20.72 5.32 7.57
N VAL A 156 -19.74 6.04 8.08
CA VAL A 156 -19.71 7.51 8.02
C VAL A 156 -19.00 7.94 6.74
N VAL A 157 -19.71 8.65 5.87
CA VAL A 157 -19.19 9.12 4.57
C VAL A 157 -18.93 10.63 4.57
N ASN A 158 -19.69 11.38 5.36
CA ASN A 158 -19.54 12.83 5.52
C ASN A 158 -18.52 13.12 6.62
N ASP A 159 -17.86 14.28 6.55
CA ASP A 159 -16.94 14.79 7.57
C ASP A 159 -15.71 13.90 7.83
N VAL A 160 -15.39 13.04 6.85
CA VAL A 160 -14.21 12.18 6.84
C VAL A 160 -13.21 12.70 5.81
N THR A 161 -11.96 12.83 6.23
CA THR A 161 -10.82 13.08 5.33
C THR A 161 -9.71 12.09 5.62
N SER A 162 -8.89 11.72 4.62
CA SER A 162 -7.77 10.81 4.80
C SER A 162 -6.52 11.34 4.12
N THR A 163 -5.36 11.10 4.72
CA THR A 163 -4.08 11.35 4.04
C THR A 163 -3.84 10.30 2.96
N GLU A 164 -2.99 10.62 1.98
CA GLU A 164 -2.36 9.58 1.15
C GLU A 164 -1.48 8.68 2.04
N GLU A 165 -1.22 7.44 1.59
CA GLU A 165 -0.34 6.54 2.34
C GLU A 165 1.11 7.00 2.21
N LEU A 166 1.72 7.28 3.36
CA LEU A 166 3.06 7.81 3.48
C LEU A 166 4.04 6.65 3.71
N SER A 167 5.18 6.66 3.02
CA SER A 167 6.25 5.69 3.30
C SER A 167 7.01 6.09 4.57
N ASN A 168 7.01 5.21 5.55
CA ASN A 168 7.98 5.22 6.63
C ASN A 168 9.31 4.80 6.00
N ARG A 169 10.42 5.52 6.26
CA ARG A 169 11.73 5.36 5.59
C ARG A 169 12.39 3.96 5.70
N ASN A 170 11.65 2.98 6.20
CA ASN A 170 11.95 1.58 6.44
C ASN A 170 10.94 0.67 5.69
N TRP A 171 10.62 0.95 4.41
CA TRP A 171 9.71 0.21 3.49
C TRP A 171 8.26 -0.02 3.94
N LEU A 172 7.94 0.30 5.19
CA LEU A 172 6.60 0.27 5.77
C LEU A 172 5.82 1.53 5.41
N TYR A 173 4.51 1.48 5.61
CA TYR A 173 3.59 2.57 5.31
C TYR A 173 2.83 3.03 6.55
N GLN A 174 2.33 4.26 6.49
CA GLN A 174 1.37 4.81 7.44
C GLN A 174 0.26 5.58 6.72
N ILE A 175 -0.93 5.63 7.31
CA ILE A 175 -2.07 6.42 6.83
C ILE A 175 -2.89 6.94 8.01
N HIS A 176 -3.51 8.10 7.86
CA HIS A 176 -4.38 8.71 8.84
C HIS A 176 -5.75 9.04 8.24
N SER A 177 -6.82 8.68 8.95
CA SER A 177 -8.19 9.09 8.63
C SER A 177 -8.74 9.94 9.77
N TYR A 178 -9.29 11.09 9.41
CA TYR A 178 -9.78 12.14 10.30
C TYR A 178 -11.31 12.18 10.24
N LEU A 179 -11.96 12.31 11.39
CA LEU A 179 -13.41 12.45 11.52
C LEU A 179 -13.74 13.65 12.41
N GLU A 180 -14.56 14.56 11.90
CA GLU A 180 -15.19 15.57 12.76
C GLU A 180 -16.31 14.92 13.57
N TYR A 181 -16.21 15.03 14.89
CA TYR A 181 -17.03 14.25 15.81
C TYR A 181 -17.64 15.15 16.89
N THR A 182 -18.95 15.00 17.08
CA THR A 182 -19.70 15.61 18.19
C THR A 182 -20.25 14.46 19.03
N PRO A 183 -19.83 14.31 20.31
CA PRO A 183 -20.25 13.18 21.12
C PRO A 183 -21.75 13.11 21.36
N SER A 184 -22.33 11.93 21.14
CA SER A 184 -23.72 11.62 21.52
C SER A 184 -23.77 10.57 22.63
N PRO A 185 -24.66 10.68 23.63
CA PRO A 185 -24.80 9.67 24.67
C PRO A 185 -25.12 8.29 24.11
N GLY A 186 -24.36 7.28 24.51
CA GLY A 186 -24.59 5.88 24.09
C GLY A 186 -24.14 5.55 22.67
N GLU A 187 -23.42 6.45 22.00
CA GLU A 187 -22.87 6.22 20.66
C GLU A 187 -21.62 5.34 20.71
N GLU A 188 -21.53 4.38 19.79
CA GLU A 188 -20.33 3.59 19.53
C GLU A 188 -19.66 4.10 18.25
N LEU A 189 -18.38 4.48 18.36
CA LEU A 189 -17.59 4.91 17.23
C LEU A 189 -16.42 3.95 17.03
N THR A 190 -16.24 3.51 15.79
CA THR A 190 -15.27 2.47 15.44
C THR A 190 -14.49 2.86 14.19
N CYS A 191 -13.19 2.57 14.16
CA CYS A 191 -12.40 2.56 12.94
C CYS A 191 -12.24 1.12 12.45
N MET A 192 -12.81 0.81 11.29
CA MET A 192 -12.68 -0.48 10.61
C MET A 192 -11.50 -0.43 9.64
N VAL A 193 -10.66 -1.46 9.69
CA VAL A 193 -9.41 -1.56 8.92
C VAL A 193 -9.42 -2.80 8.05
N GLU A 194 -9.28 -2.60 6.74
CA GLU A 194 -9.13 -3.66 5.73
C GLU A 194 -7.70 -3.60 5.16
N HIS A 195 -6.95 -4.69 5.28
CA HIS A 195 -5.56 -4.78 4.83
C HIS A 195 -5.23 -6.23 4.40
N ALA A 196 -4.32 -6.41 3.43
CA ALA A 196 -4.00 -7.73 2.89
C ALA A 196 -3.43 -8.73 3.93
N SER A 197 -2.83 -8.23 5.01
CA SER A 197 -2.34 -9.06 6.13
C SER A 197 -3.46 -9.62 7.02
N LEU A 198 -4.70 -9.11 6.87
CA LEU A 198 -5.84 -9.45 7.72
C LEU A 198 -6.79 -10.37 6.95
N LYS A 199 -7.16 -11.50 7.57
CA LYS A 199 -8.17 -12.42 6.98
C LYS A 199 -9.56 -11.80 6.92
N GLU A 200 -9.88 -10.98 7.91
CA GLU A 200 -11.15 -10.27 8.06
C GLU A 200 -10.87 -8.84 8.55
N PRO A 201 -11.77 -7.89 8.29
CA PRO A 201 -11.61 -6.52 8.77
C PRO A 201 -11.45 -6.48 10.30
N LYS A 202 -10.52 -5.65 10.79
CA LYS A 202 -10.35 -5.38 12.23
C LYS A 202 -11.07 -4.11 12.64
N TYR A 203 -11.65 -4.13 13.83
CA TYR A 203 -12.46 -3.05 14.38
C TYR A 203 -11.80 -2.48 15.62
N TYR A 204 -11.53 -1.17 15.62
CA TYR A 204 -10.92 -0.45 16.72
C TYR A 204 -11.93 0.54 17.28
N ASN A 205 -12.37 0.34 18.52
CA ASN A 205 -13.37 1.20 19.15
C ASN A 205 -12.72 2.43 19.78
N TRP A 206 -13.40 3.58 19.65
CA TRP A 206 -13.02 4.80 20.34
C TRP A 206 -13.50 4.75 21.79
N GLU A 207 -12.56 4.78 22.73
CA GLU A 207 -12.84 4.90 24.14
C GLU A 207 -12.41 6.29 24.62
N PRO A 208 -13.35 7.17 25.02
CA PRO A 208 -13.00 8.44 25.64
C PRO A 208 -12.17 8.15 26.89
N THR A 209 -10.96 8.70 26.97
CA THR A 209 -10.15 8.56 28.18
C THR A 209 -10.93 9.17 29.34
N SER A 210 -11.51 8.32 30.20
CA SER A 210 -12.35 8.83 31.28
C SER A 210 -11.51 9.72 32.20
N GLY A 211 -12.04 10.88 32.61
CA GLY A 211 -11.39 11.74 33.59
C GLY A 211 -11.03 11.00 34.89
N ALA A 212 -11.68 9.86 35.16
CA ALA A 212 -11.39 8.98 36.28
C ALA A 212 -9.97 8.38 36.24
N GLU A 213 -9.40 8.05 35.08
CA GLU A 213 -8.01 7.56 35.02
C GLU A 213 -6.99 8.67 35.30
N ARG A 214 -7.22 9.88 34.76
CA ARG A 214 -6.40 11.05 35.08
C ARG A 214 -6.46 11.41 36.56
N ASN A 215 -7.65 11.30 37.17
CA ASN A 215 -7.85 11.52 38.62
C ASN A 215 -7.16 10.44 39.46
N LYS A 216 -7.19 9.16 39.06
CA LYS A 216 -6.48 8.08 39.75
C LYS A 216 -4.96 8.28 39.72
N ILE A 217 -4.40 8.71 38.59
CA ILE A 217 -2.98 9.02 38.47
C ILE A 217 -2.62 10.22 39.36
N ALA A 218 -3.40 11.30 39.31
CA ALA A 218 -3.16 12.51 40.12
C ALA A 218 -3.21 12.24 41.64
N VAL A 219 -4.19 11.43 42.09
CA VAL A 219 -4.30 11.02 43.51
C VAL A 219 -3.13 10.11 43.89
N GLY A 220 -2.77 9.14 43.04
CA GLY A 220 -1.62 8.25 43.27
C GLY A 220 -0.29 9.01 43.41
N THR A 221 -0.03 9.97 42.52
CA THR A 221 1.18 10.82 42.58
C THR A 221 1.18 11.69 43.83
N SER A 222 0.02 12.24 44.23
CA SER A 222 -0.07 13.05 45.45
C SER A 222 0.23 12.24 46.71
N VAL A 223 -0.33 11.04 46.84
CA VAL A 223 -0.07 10.15 48.00
C VAL A 223 1.39 9.73 48.08
N LEU A 224 2.02 9.41 46.93
CA LEU A 224 3.44 9.06 46.89
C LEU A 224 4.35 10.21 47.35
N LEU A 225 4.08 11.44 46.90
CA LEU A 225 4.84 12.62 47.31
C LEU A 225 4.69 12.88 48.81
N PHE A 226 3.47 12.78 49.34
CA PHE A 226 3.23 12.93 50.79
C PHE A 226 3.93 11.84 51.61
N GLY A 227 3.85 10.58 51.19
CA GLY A 227 4.54 9.47 51.85
C GLY A 227 6.06 9.64 51.86
N PHE A 228 6.63 10.09 50.74
CA PHE A 228 8.07 10.36 50.64
C PHE A 228 8.51 11.49 51.57
N LEU A 229 7.75 12.57 51.68
CA LEU A 229 8.05 13.68 52.60
C LEU A 229 8.06 13.23 54.07
N ILE A 230 7.09 12.40 54.47
CA ILE A 230 7.02 11.85 55.84
C ILE A 230 8.20 10.92 56.10
N PHE A 231 8.56 10.06 55.14
CA PHE A 231 9.70 9.17 55.25
C PHE A 231 11.02 9.93 55.42
N VAL A 232 11.26 10.96 54.60
CA VAL A 232 12.45 11.82 54.71
C VAL A 232 12.49 12.55 56.05
N ALA A 233 11.37 13.12 56.49
CA ALA A 233 11.29 13.77 57.80
C ALA A 233 11.60 12.77 58.94
N GLY A 234 11.05 11.55 58.88
CA GLY A 234 11.33 10.49 59.83
C GLY A 234 12.81 10.10 59.90
N LEU A 235 13.47 9.97 58.74
CA LEU A 235 14.91 9.70 58.67
C LEU A 235 15.75 10.84 59.27
N LEU A 236 15.38 12.09 59.02
CA LEU A 236 16.07 13.26 59.59
C LEU A 236 15.89 13.34 61.11
N PHE A 237 14.70 13.06 61.63
CA PHE A 237 14.44 12.99 63.07
C PHE A 237 15.17 11.82 63.74
N TYR A 238 15.20 10.66 63.09
CA TYR A 238 15.96 9.50 63.57
C TYR A 238 17.45 9.80 63.66
N LYS A 239 18.05 10.37 62.60
CA LYS A 239 19.46 10.80 62.62
C LYS A 239 19.76 11.92 63.62
N ARG A 240 18.81 12.79 63.94
CA ARG A 240 18.97 13.81 64.99
C ARG A 240 18.86 13.26 66.42
N LYS A 241 18.21 12.11 66.60
CA LYS A 241 17.94 11.49 67.91
C LYS A 241 18.89 10.32 68.23
N SER A 242 19.59 9.78 67.23
CA SER A 242 20.75 8.92 67.47
C SER A 242 21.89 9.76 68.07
N PRO A 243 22.35 9.47 69.31
CA PRO A 243 23.46 10.16 69.94
C PRO A 243 24.79 9.96 69.22
#